data_AF-A0A059J836-F1
#
_entry.id   AF-A0A059J836-F1
#
_cell.length_a   1.000
_cell.length_b   1.000
_cell.length_c   1.000
_cell.angle_alpha   90.00
_cell.angle_beta   90.00
_cell.angle_gamma   90.00
#
_symmetry.space_group_name_H-M   'P 1'
#
loop_
_entity.id
_entity.type
_entity.pdbx_description
1 polymer ?
#
loop_
_entity_poly.entity_id
_entity_poly.type
_entity_poly.pdbx_seq_one_letter_code
_entity_poly.pdbx_strand_id
1 'polypeptide(L)'
;MRYKATFRPQYIQDPETFEWHSLDEVFAPKLDNQRYFSTSGQQVPDVYEDIPDEDTMSLFDLHMPGVLTVEQLKSAVDLDHWHLLIRGMLIEMIDLVGWETSSVKDPQAIKGIVAELAATLGPEVVKNSAVVMFQS
;
A
#
# COMPACT_ATOMS: atom_id res chain seq x y z
N MET A 1 -33.04 9.84 -21.36
CA MET A 1 -32.23 9.63 -20.15
C MET A 1 -30.82 10.15 -20.45
N ARG A 2 -30.27 11.06 -19.65
CA ARG A 2 -28.86 11.44 -19.77
C ARG A 2 -28.02 10.35 -19.08
N TYR A 3 -27.09 9.75 -19.80
CA TYR A 3 -26.24 8.67 -19.29
C TYR A 3 -25.27 9.23 -18.23
N LYS A 4 -24.90 8.44 -17.20
CA LYS A 4 -24.01 8.88 -16.10
C LYS A 4 -22.71 9.53 -16.61
N ALA A 5 -22.17 9.06 -17.73
CA ALA A 5 -20.95 9.58 -18.35
C ALA A 5 -21.07 11.02 -18.91
N THR A 6 -22.27 11.53 -19.20
CA THR A 6 -22.48 12.88 -19.78
C THR A 6 -23.08 13.87 -18.79
N PHE A 7 -23.15 13.53 -17.50
CA PHE A 7 -23.59 14.46 -16.47
C PHE A 7 -22.54 15.55 -16.26
N ARG A 8 -22.92 16.82 -16.17
CA ARG A 8 -21.98 17.92 -15.94
C ARG A 8 -22.48 18.75 -14.75
N PRO A 9 -21.58 19.29 -13.91
CA PRO A 9 -20.12 19.24 -14.04
C PRO A 9 -19.53 17.90 -13.55
N GLN A 10 -18.37 17.53 -14.11
CA GLN A 10 -17.56 16.39 -13.70
C GLN A 10 -16.14 16.88 -13.47
N TYR A 11 -15.51 16.41 -12.41
CA TYR A 11 -14.15 16.78 -12.05
C TYR A 11 -13.32 15.51 -11.83
N ILE A 12 -12.03 15.62 -12.10
CA ILE A 12 -11.02 14.61 -11.80
C ILE A 12 -9.88 15.27 -11.05
N GLN A 13 -9.32 14.55 -10.09
CA GLN A 13 -8.13 15.01 -9.38
C GLN A 13 -6.89 14.62 -10.18
N ASP A 14 -6.00 15.57 -10.42
CA ASP A 14 -4.70 15.31 -11.01
C ASP A 14 -3.85 14.49 -10.03
N PRO A 15 -3.29 13.34 -10.45
CA PRO A 15 -2.50 12.48 -9.57
C PRO A 15 -1.19 13.12 -9.08
N GLU A 16 -0.65 14.12 -9.78
CA GLU A 16 0.64 14.74 -9.42
C GLU A 16 0.47 16.04 -8.63
N THR A 17 -0.46 16.91 -9.07
CA THR A 17 -0.66 18.22 -8.44
C THR A 17 -1.69 18.16 -7.31
N PHE A 18 -2.46 17.07 -7.23
CA PHE A 18 -3.61 16.90 -6.33
C PHE A 18 -4.71 17.96 -6.52
N GLU A 19 -4.66 18.75 -7.60
CA GLU A 19 -5.66 19.75 -7.93
C GLU A 19 -6.85 19.12 -8.65
N TRP A 20 -8.05 19.65 -8.36
CA TRP A 20 -9.27 19.22 -9.05
C TRP A 20 -9.40 19.99 -10.37
N HIS A 21 -9.38 19.27 -11.48
CA HIS A 21 -9.64 19.82 -12.81
C HIS A 21 -10.99 19.33 -13.34
N SER A 22 -11.63 20.15 -14.18
CA SER A 22 -12.86 19.73 -14.85
C SER A 22 -12.52 18.67 -15.90
N LEU A 23 -13.36 17.63 -16.01
CA LEU A 23 -13.22 16.53 -16.97
C LEU A 23 -13.63 16.99 -18.39
N ASP A 24 -13.08 18.12 -18.83
CA ASP A 24 -13.47 18.82 -20.06
C ASP A 24 -12.91 18.13 -21.31
N GLU A 25 -13.02 18.83 -22.44
CA GLU A 25 -12.48 18.45 -23.75
C GLU A 25 -10.95 18.28 -23.76
N VAL A 26 -10.25 18.63 -22.68
CA VAL A 26 -8.80 18.43 -22.54
C VAL A 26 -8.47 17.12 -21.84
N PHE A 27 -9.07 16.85 -20.68
CA PHE A 27 -8.78 15.65 -19.88
C PHE A 27 -9.43 14.41 -20.48
N ALA A 28 -10.70 14.49 -20.91
CA ALA A 28 -11.43 13.32 -21.38
C ALA A 28 -10.77 12.65 -22.61
N PRO A 29 -10.40 13.38 -23.69
CA PRO A 29 -9.78 12.72 -24.86
C PRO A 29 -8.39 12.17 -24.58
N LYS A 30 -7.66 12.74 -23.61
CA LYS A 30 -6.34 12.24 -23.23
C LYS A 30 -6.46 10.94 -22.43
N LEU A 31 -7.39 10.89 -21.49
CA LEU A 31 -7.66 9.70 -20.68
C LEU A 31 -8.32 8.56 -21.48
N ASP A 32 -9.04 8.89 -22.57
CA ASP A 32 -9.54 7.86 -23.51
C ASP A 32 -8.41 7.15 -24.25
N ASN A 33 -7.27 7.83 -24.49
CA ASN A 33 -6.14 7.28 -25.23
C ASN A 33 -4.98 6.81 -24.35
N GLN A 34 -4.90 7.28 -23.10
CA GLN A 34 -3.80 7.03 -22.18
C GLN A 34 -4.36 6.77 -20.79
N ARG A 35 -3.84 5.76 -20.08
CA ARG A 35 -4.32 5.44 -18.72
C ARG A 35 -3.96 6.51 -17.70
N TYR A 36 -2.87 7.23 -17.94
CA TYR A 36 -2.32 8.23 -17.04
C TYR A 36 -2.13 9.57 -17.76
N PHE A 37 -2.66 10.66 -17.18
CA PHE A 37 -2.44 12.00 -17.68
C PHE A 37 -2.42 13.01 -16.53
N SER A 38 -1.36 13.83 -16.48
CA SER A 38 -1.21 14.96 -15.56
C SER A 38 -0.86 16.23 -16.32
N THR A 39 -1.29 17.38 -15.79
CA THR A 39 -0.94 18.71 -16.32
C THR A 39 0.48 19.16 -15.97
N SER A 40 1.09 18.54 -14.95
CA SER A 40 2.44 18.86 -14.46
C SER A 40 3.57 18.49 -15.44
N GLY A 41 3.24 17.79 -16.54
CA GLY A 41 4.16 17.51 -17.65
C GLY A 41 5.02 16.26 -17.47
N GLN A 42 4.93 15.57 -16.33
CA GLN A 42 5.59 14.28 -16.13
C GLN A 42 4.79 13.18 -16.86
N GLN A 43 5.18 12.87 -18.09
CA GLN A 43 4.66 11.70 -18.79
C GLN A 43 5.38 10.47 -18.26
N VAL A 44 4.67 9.70 -17.43
CA VAL A 44 5.12 8.36 -17.06
C VAL A 44 4.87 7.46 -18.28
N PRO A 45 5.88 6.76 -18.81
CA PRO A 45 5.68 5.81 -19.89
C PRO A 45 4.60 4.81 -19.49
N ASP A 46 3.59 4.58 -20.34
CA ASP A 46 2.57 3.53 -20.15
C ASP A 46 3.17 2.16 -20.51
N VAL A 47 4.30 1.84 -19.88
CA VAL A 47 5.03 0.59 -20.04
C VAL A 47 4.99 -0.09 -18.67
N TYR A 48 4.06 -1.03 -18.53
CA TYR A 48 4.10 -2.01 -17.46
C TYR A 48 5.05 -3.11 -17.90
N GLU A 49 6.30 -3.03 -17.42
CA GLU A 49 7.17 -4.21 -17.42
C GLU A 49 6.84 -5.00 -16.15
N ASP A 50 6.56 -6.29 -16.31
CA ASP A 50 6.41 -7.17 -15.16
C ASP A 50 7.73 -7.14 -14.36
N ILE A 51 7.62 -6.93 -13.06
CA ILE A 51 8.79 -6.92 -12.17
C ILE A 51 9.26 -8.38 -12.05
N PRO A 52 10.50 -8.72 -12.47
CA PRO A 52 10.99 -10.07 -12.31
C PRO A 52 11.01 -10.46 -10.83
N ASP A 53 10.53 -11.67 -10.53
CA ASP A 53 10.53 -12.26 -9.19
C ASP A 53 9.80 -11.43 -8.11
N GLU A 54 8.76 -10.66 -8.51
CA GLU A 54 7.96 -9.82 -7.61
C GLU A 54 7.47 -10.57 -6.37
N ASP A 55 7.02 -11.82 -6.52
CA ASP A 55 6.50 -12.67 -5.42
C ASP A 55 7.54 -12.98 -4.33
N THR A 56 8.83 -12.81 -4.65
CA THR A 56 9.94 -13.08 -3.72
C THR A 56 10.53 -11.81 -3.12
N MET A 57 10.13 -10.64 -3.63
CA MET A 57 10.66 -9.36 -3.21
C MET A 57 9.88 -8.80 -2.02
N SER A 58 10.58 -8.12 -1.12
CA SER A 58 9.91 -7.42 -0.02
C SER A 58 9.26 -6.13 -0.48
N LEU A 59 8.12 -5.80 0.12
CA LEU A 59 7.42 -4.53 -0.11
C LEU A 59 8.32 -3.30 0.13
N PHE A 60 9.28 -3.41 1.05
CA PHE A 60 10.22 -2.32 1.33
C PHE A 60 11.15 -2.01 0.15
N ASP A 61 11.44 -2.99 -0.70
CA ASP A 61 12.33 -2.82 -1.86
C ASP A 61 11.55 -2.37 -3.11
N LEU A 62 10.21 -2.50 -3.12
CA LEU A 62 9.32 -1.95 -4.15
C LEU A 62 9.17 -0.42 -4.09
N HIS A 63 9.58 0.23 -2.99
CA HIS A 63 9.48 1.68 -2.78
C HIS A 63 8.08 2.26 -3.03
N MET A 64 7.04 1.50 -2.68
CA MET A 64 5.64 1.92 -2.85
C MET A 64 5.35 3.20 -2.05
N PRO A 65 4.80 4.26 -2.69
CA PRO A 65 4.49 5.50 -1.99
C PRO A 65 3.42 5.27 -0.92
N GLY A 66 3.61 5.89 0.24
CA GLY A 66 2.72 5.72 1.40
C GLY A 66 3.08 4.54 2.32
N VAL A 67 4.05 3.69 1.95
CA VAL A 67 4.59 2.64 2.82
C VAL A 67 5.75 3.21 3.64
N LEU A 68 5.77 2.92 4.95
CA LEU A 68 6.89 3.31 5.82
C LEU A 68 8.18 2.60 5.42
N THR A 69 9.31 3.30 5.50
CA THR A 69 10.63 2.66 5.37
C THR A 69 10.92 1.77 6.59
N VAL A 70 11.87 0.84 6.46
CA VAL A 70 12.29 -0.03 7.58
C VAL A 70 12.73 0.78 8.82
N GLU A 71 13.38 1.92 8.61
CA GLU A 71 13.85 2.79 9.69
C GLU A 71 12.69 3.53 10.38
N GLN A 72 11.74 4.03 9.58
CA GLN A 72 10.54 4.67 10.08
C GLN A 72 9.65 3.68 10.83
N LEU A 73 9.51 2.46 10.31
CA LEU A 73 8.75 1.40 10.95
C LEU A 73 9.33 1.06 12.33
N LYS A 74 10.65 0.82 12.41
CA LYS A 74 11.33 0.51 13.68
C LYS A 74 11.25 1.60 14.73
N SER A 75 11.08 2.85 14.32
CA SER A 75 10.97 3.99 15.24
C SER A 75 9.53 4.33 15.63
N ALA A 76 8.57 4.07 14.75
CA ALA A 76 7.17 4.44 14.96
C ALA A 76 6.31 3.30 15.50
N VAL A 77 6.69 2.04 15.28
CA VAL A 77 5.86 0.86 15.58
C VAL A 77 6.66 -0.17 16.37
N ASP A 78 6.11 -0.57 17.50
CA ASP A 78 6.56 -1.73 18.25
C ASP A 78 5.92 -3.00 17.68
N LEU A 79 6.71 -3.76 16.91
CA LEU A 79 6.24 -5.00 16.29
C LEU A 79 6.19 -6.16 17.29
N ASP A 80 7.00 -6.12 18.34
CA ASP A 80 7.20 -7.26 19.25
C ASP A 80 5.96 -7.49 20.11
N HIS A 81 5.30 -6.40 20.53
CA HIS A 81 4.09 -6.43 21.36
C HIS A 81 2.79 -6.29 20.55
N TRP A 82 2.84 -6.34 19.22
CA TRP A 82 1.61 -6.36 18.43
C TRP A 82 0.87 -7.69 18.63
N HIS A 83 -0.46 -7.67 18.68
CA HIS A 83 -1.24 -8.86 18.98
C HIS A 83 -1.59 -9.67 17.72
N LEU A 84 -1.42 -10.98 17.84
CA LEU A 84 -1.88 -12.00 16.90
C LEU A 84 -3.08 -12.74 17.49
N LEU A 85 -4.20 -12.73 16.77
CA LEU A 85 -5.41 -13.47 17.13
C LEU A 85 -5.39 -14.86 16.47
N ILE A 86 -5.24 -15.90 17.30
CA ILE A 86 -5.31 -17.30 16.87
C ILE A 86 -6.28 -18.06 17.78
N ARG A 87 -7.28 -18.73 17.18
CA ARG A 87 -8.25 -19.57 17.90
C ARG A 87 -8.93 -18.85 19.07
N GLY A 88 -9.19 -17.55 18.92
CA GLY A 88 -9.81 -16.72 19.96
C GLY A 88 -8.88 -16.27 21.08
N MET A 89 -7.57 -16.51 20.98
CA MET A 89 -6.56 -16.04 21.92
C MET A 89 -5.72 -14.94 21.29
N LEU A 90 -5.41 -13.91 22.06
CA LEU A 90 -4.44 -12.87 21.70
C LEU A 90 -3.08 -13.27 22.26
N ILE A 91 -2.09 -13.32 21.39
CA ILE A 91 -0.69 -13.64 21.70
C ILE A 91 0.16 -12.49 21.19
N GLU A 92 1.23 -12.13 21.89
CA GLU A 92 2.18 -11.12 21.40
C GLU A 92 3.15 -11.73 20.38
N MET A 93 3.59 -10.95 19.39
CA MET A 93 4.47 -11.47 18.33
C MET A 93 5.81 -12.00 18.88
N ILE A 94 6.33 -11.40 19.96
CA ILE A 94 7.57 -11.82 20.62
C ILE A 94 7.54 -13.27 21.12
N ASP A 95 6.35 -13.78 21.45
CA ASP A 95 6.18 -15.16 21.91
C ASP A 95 6.21 -16.18 20.76
N LEU A 96 6.25 -15.72 19.50
CA LEU A 96 6.29 -16.61 18.35
C LEU A 96 7.66 -17.24 18.17
N VAL A 97 7.66 -18.54 17.89
CA VAL A 97 8.89 -19.29 17.64
C VAL A 97 9.61 -18.72 16.42
N GLY A 98 10.86 -18.31 16.62
CA GLY A 98 11.71 -17.77 15.55
C GLY A 98 11.52 -16.27 15.28
N TRP A 99 10.70 -15.56 16.06
CA TRP A 99 10.48 -14.11 15.90
C TRP A 99 11.76 -13.28 16.00
N GLU A 100 12.58 -13.52 17.04
CA GLU A 100 13.82 -12.77 17.28
C GLU A 100 14.87 -12.97 16.19
N THR A 101 14.92 -14.18 15.62
CA THR A 101 15.91 -14.56 14.61
C THR A 101 15.48 -14.19 13.18
N SER A 102 14.22 -13.79 13.00
CA SER A 102 13.63 -13.51 11.70
C SER A 102 13.98 -12.10 11.18
N SER A 103 14.06 -11.95 9.87
CA SER A 103 14.31 -10.67 9.20
C SER A 103 13.01 -9.96 8.85
N VAL A 104 13.00 -8.64 9.04
CA VAL A 104 11.91 -7.74 8.61
C VAL A 104 11.83 -7.62 7.07
N LYS A 105 12.92 -7.92 6.35
CA LYS A 105 12.96 -7.86 4.89
C LYS A 105 12.64 -9.18 4.19
N ASP A 106 12.31 -10.23 4.95
CA ASP A 106 11.99 -11.53 4.37
C ASP A 106 10.47 -11.68 4.24
N PRO A 107 9.89 -11.55 3.03
CA PRO A 107 8.44 -11.59 2.84
C PRO A 107 7.82 -12.96 3.15
N GLN A 108 8.63 -14.02 3.26
CA GLN A 108 8.15 -15.37 3.58
C GLN A 108 8.18 -15.66 5.10
N ALA A 109 8.86 -14.82 5.88
CA ALA A 109 8.90 -14.96 7.32
C ALA A 109 7.79 -14.18 8.02
N ILE A 110 7.28 -14.69 9.13
CA ILE A 110 6.18 -14.05 9.89
C ILE A 110 6.53 -12.59 10.24
N LYS A 111 7.78 -12.32 10.64
CA LYS A 111 8.23 -10.97 10.98
C LYS A 111 8.22 -10.03 9.78
N GLY A 112 8.59 -10.51 8.59
CA GLY A 112 8.52 -9.72 7.37
C GLY A 112 7.08 -9.44 6.96
N ILE A 113 6.22 -10.46 6.94
CA ILE A 113 4.78 -10.30 6.62
C ILE A 113 4.12 -9.27 7.56
N VAL A 114 4.35 -9.41 8.87
CA VAL A 114 3.78 -8.49 9.88
C VAL A 114 4.38 -7.09 9.73
N ALA A 115 5.67 -6.97 9.42
CA ALA A 115 6.30 -5.68 9.22
C ALA A 115 5.80 -4.94 7.97
N GLU A 116 5.61 -5.65 6.86
CA GLU A 116 5.03 -5.07 5.63
C GLU A 116 3.59 -4.62 5.86
N LEU A 117 2.82 -5.42 6.60
CA LEU A 117 1.47 -5.03 7.03
C LEU A 117 1.49 -3.79 7.94
N ALA A 118 2.36 -3.74 8.94
CA ALA A 118 2.50 -2.57 9.81
C ALA A 118 2.93 -1.31 9.04
N ALA A 119 3.84 -1.47 8.06
CA ALA A 119 4.35 -0.37 7.25
C ALA A 119 3.29 0.23 6.32
N THR A 120 2.34 -0.58 5.84
CA THR A 120 1.22 -0.13 5.01
C THR A 120 0.09 0.48 5.82
N LEU A 121 -0.22 -0.07 6.99
CA LEU A 121 -1.29 0.41 7.86
C LEU A 121 -0.90 1.67 8.65
N GLY A 122 0.37 1.77 9.04
CA GLY A 122 0.89 2.86 9.86
C GLY A 122 0.58 2.73 11.36
N PRO A 123 1.20 3.58 12.20
CA PRO A 123 1.22 3.42 13.66
C PRO A 123 -0.15 3.59 14.33
N GLU A 124 -1.02 4.46 13.80
CA GLU A 124 -2.35 4.72 14.36
C GLU A 124 -3.25 3.47 14.33
N VAL A 125 -3.20 2.73 13.22
CA VAL A 125 -4.00 1.52 13.05
C VAL A 125 -3.40 0.37 13.86
N VAL A 126 -2.07 0.20 13.82
CA VAL A 126 -1.38 -0.88 14.53
C VAL A 126 -1.66 -0.84 16.03
N LYS A 127 -1.67 0.36 16.64
CA LYS A 127 -1.87 0.54 18.08
C LYS A 127 -3.13 -0.10 18.67
N ASN A 128 -4.23 -0.13 17.92
CA ASN A 128 -5.53 -0.61 18.40
C ASN A 128 -6.07 -1.78 17.56
N SER A 129 -5.19 -2.52 16.89
CA SER A 129 -5.56 -3.66 16.05
C SER A 129 -4.84 -4.93 16.45
N ALA A 130 -5.31 -6.05 15.92
CA ALA A 130 -4.66 -7.34 16.01
C ALA A 130 -4.62 -7.99 14.62
N VAL A 131 -3.55 -8.70 14.33
CA VAL A 131 -3.42 -9.50 13.10
C VAL A 131 -4.25 -10.76 13.28
N VAL A 132 -5.11 -11.09 12.32
CA VAL A 132 -5.93 -12.31 12.36
C VAL A 132 -5.35 -13.34 11.42
N MET A 133 -5.04 -14.53 11.94
CA MET A 133 -4.68 -15.67 11.12
C MET A 133 -5.92 -16.54 10.89
N PHE A 134 -6.50 -16.46 9.69
CA PHE A 134 -7.61 -17.31 9.30
C PHE A 134 -7.12 -18.75 9.09
N GLN A 135 -7.69 -19.70 9.84
CA GLN A 135 -7.53 -21.12 9.51
C GLN A 135 -8.57 -21.45 8.43
N SER A 136 -8.13 -22.02 7.31
CA SER A 136 -9.01 -22.63 6.30
C SER A 136 -9.67 -23.90 6.84
#